data_AF-A0A7J4SCI4-F1
#
_entry.id   AF-A0A7J4SCI4-F1
#
_cell.length_a   1.000
_cell.length_b   1.000
_cell.length_c   1.000
_cell.angle_alpha   90.00
_cell.angle_beta   90.00
_cell.angle_gamma   90.00
#
_symmetry.space_group_name_H-M   'P 1'
#
loop_
_entity.id
_entity.type
_entity.pdbx_description
1 polymer ?
#
loop_
_entity_poly.entity_id
_entity_poly.type
_entity_poly.pdbx_seq_one_letter_code
_entity_poly.pdbx_strand_id
1 'polypeptide(L)'
;MARPMGRILGFASEDSEGTGVVHAVASSLHGLDRDVWWIQRDGTDCPYPPTDESKEIHRAAFDWHDLLNGARWLLTSGRSILGDEEEFASWSAALTFAELEGTLNAFILDSPSNRFNDVWGVVVPRIRQLHILLLDGEQIDEIARLENWPIDSSKEGRIATLERIHRQTLVPHVIGRDIKQGWAANAHTYGVAEASSGESATGT
;
A
#
# COMPACT_ATOMS: atom_id res chain seq x y z
N MET A 1 1.83 22.42 14.82
CA MET A 1 2.32 21.29 15.64
C MET A 1 3.63 20.83 15.01
N ALA A 2 4.68 20.48 15.77
CA ALA A 2 5.94 20.02 15.16
C ALA A 2 5.79 18.56 14.69
N ARG A 3 6.20 18.26 13.45
CA ARG A 3 6.11 16.90 12.89
C ARG A 3 7.23 16.01 13.45
N PRO A 4 6.94 14.78 13.93
CA PRO A 4 7.97 13.85 14.38
C PRO A 4 8.81 13.34 13.20
N MET A 5 10.10 13.13 13.48
CA MET A 5 11.04 12.51 12.56
C MET A 5 10.80 11.00 12.50
N GLY A 6 10.82 10.44 11.30
CA GLY A 6 10.67 9.01 11.07
C GLY A 6 9.22 8.52 11.03
N ARG A 7 8.24 9.43 10.96
CA ARG A 7 6.81 9.12 10.92
C ARG A 7 6.41 8.26 9.73
N ILE A 8 5.29 7.57 9.87
CA ILE A 8 4.62 6.81 8.81
C ILE A 8 3.43 7.64 8.33
N LEU A 9 3.42 8.02 7.05
CA LEU A 9 2.34 8.81 6.45
C LEU A 9 1.40 7.92 5.65
N GLY A 10 0.11 7.97 5.97
CA GLY A 10 -0.95 7.41 5.13
C GLY A 10 -1.45 8.44 4.11
N PHE A 11 -1.59 8.02 2.86
CA PHE A 11 -2.29 8.77 1.82
C PHE A 11 -3.10 7.82 0.94
N ALA A 12 -4.42 7.99 0.92
CA ALA A 12 -5.29 7.22 0.06
C ALA A 12 -6.55 7.99 -0.32
N SER A 13 -7.10 7.65 -1.49
CA SER A 13 -8.41 8.08 -2.00
C SER A 13 -9.61 7.47 -1.23
N GLU A 14 -9.34 6.76 -0.13
CA GLU A 14 -10.35 6.02 0.64
C GLU A 14 -11.48 6.92 1.17
N ASP A 15 -12.66 6.32 1.37
CA ASP A 15 -13.85 7.04 1.82
C ASP A 15 -13.64 7.71 3.17
N SER A 16 -14.41 8.79 3.42
CA SER A 16 -14.47 9.50 4.69
C SER A 16 -15.04 8.65 5.85
N GLU A 17 -15.27 7.35 5.64
CA GLU A 17 -15.69 6.40 6.66
C GLU A 17 -14.50 5.57 7.18
N GLY A 18 -13.29 5.79 6.65
CA GLY A 18 -12.06 5.11 7.11
C GLY A 18 -12.04 3.61 6.81
N THR A 19 -12.80 3.15 5.82
CA THR A 19 -12.97 1.70 5.59
C THR A 19 -11.92 1.08 4.67
N GLY A 20 -11.00 1.89 4.16
CA GLY A 20 -10.01 1.42 3.20
C GLY A 20 -8.78 0.77 3.82
N VAL A 21 -7.98 0.14 2.96
CA VAL A 21 -6.85 -0.70 3.36
C VAL A 21 -5.71 0.11 3.99
N VAL A 22 -5.47 1.34 3.54
CA VAL A 22 -4.44 2.22 4.12
C VAL A 22 -4.89 2.66 5.50
N HIS A 23 -6.17 3.01 5.68
CA HIS A 23 -6.72 3.34 7.00
C HIS A 23 -6.61 2.14 7.96
N ALA A 24 -6.95 0.92 7.51
CA ALA A 24 -6.84 -0.28 8.33
C ALA A 24 -5.39 -0.58 8.78
N VAL A 25 -4.41 -0.39 7.88
CA VAL A 25 -2.99 -0.55 8.21
C VAL A 25 -2.52 0.57 9.15
N ALA A 26 -2.92 1.82 8.90
CA ALA A 26 -2.62 2.97 9.74
C ALA A 26 -3.14 2.77 11.18
N SER A 27 -4.39 2.31 11.31
CA SER A 27 -5.01 1.95 12.60
C SER A 27 -4.22 0.87 13.35
N SER A 28 -3.83 -0.19 12.64
CA SER A 28 -3.04 -1.29 13.22
C SER A 28 -1.67 -0.81 13.69
N LEU A 29 -0.99 0.03 12.91
CA LEU A 29 0.31 0.60 13.27
C LEU A 29 0.20 1.58 14.45
N HIS A 30 -0.86 2.39 14.49
CA HIS A 30 -1.13 3.29 15.59
C HIS A 30 -1.37 2.51 16.90
N GLY A 31 -2.12 1.40 16.84
CA GLY A 31 -2.30 0.50 17.98
C GLY A 31 -1.01 -0.18 18.48
N LEU A 32 0.04 -0.19 17.66
CA LEU A 32 1.40 -0.64 18.01
C LEU A 32 2.30 0.52 18.48
N ASP A 33 1.72 1.65 18.87
CA ASP A 33 2.43 2.85 19.36
C ASP A 33 3.44 3.39 18.33
N ARG A 34 3.07 3.38 17.05
CA ARG A 34 3.84 3.99 15.97
C ARG A 34 3.35 5.40 15.68
N ASP A 35 4.28 6.28 15.34
CA ASP A 35 4.00 7.65 14.91
C ASP A 35 3.37 7.66 13.50
N VAL A 36 2.05 7.43 13.46
CA VAL A 36 1.24 7.43 12.24
C VAL A 36 0.60 8.80 12.05
N TRP A 37 0.75 9.33 10.84
CA TRP A 37 0.17 10.58 10.38
C TRP A 37 -0.63 10.33 9.12
N TRP A 38 -1.56 11.22 8.81
CA TRP A 38 -2.46 11.12 7.68
C TRP A 38 -2.43 12.39 6.85
N ILE A 39 -2.24 12.24 5.54
CA ILE A 39 -2.37 13.32 4.57
C ILE A 39 -3.86 13.42 4.20
N GLN A 40 -4.46 14.55 4.56
CA GLN A 40 -5.85 14.86 4.29
C GLN A 40 -6.05 15.28 2.83
N ARG A 41 -7.31 15.19 2.38
CA ARG A 41 -7.71 15.47 1.00
C ARG A 41 -7.54 16.96 0.62
N ASP A 42 -7.44 17.85 1.61
CA ASP A 42 -7.20 19.28 1.43
C ASP A 42 -5.71 19.69 1.41
N GLY A 43 -4.79 18.72 1.37
CA GLY A 43 -3.35 18.98 1.32
C GLY A 43 -2.71 19.28 2.67
N THR A 44 -3.45 19.17 3.77
CA THR A 44 -2.90 19.24 5.14
C THR A 44 -2.57 17.85 5.69
N ASP A 45 -1.77 17.76 6.75
CA ASP A 45 -1.53 16.52 7.48
C ASP A 45 -1.87 16.63 8.97
N CYS A 46 -2.21 15.50 9.58
CA CYS A 46 -2.51 15.41 11.00
C CYS A 46 -2.02 14.08 11.61
N PRO A 47 -1.76 14.02 12.93
CA PRO A 47 -1.60 12.74 13.61
C PRO A 47 -2.85 11.87 13.42
N TYR A 48 -2.67 10.57 13.23
CA TYR A 48 -3.80 9.64 13.16
C TYR A 48 -4.55 9.60 14.51
N PRO A 49 -5.89 9.53 14.54
CA PRO A 49 -6.80 9.35 13.40
C PRO A 49 -7.11 10.64 12.62
N PRO A 50 -7.38 10.54 11.31
CA PRO A 50 -7.74 11.69 10.49
C PRO A 50 -9.09 12.30 10.87
N THR A 51 -9.31 13.54 10.46
CA THR A 51 -10.60 14.21 10.54
C THR A 51 -11.52 13.76 9.40
N ASP A 52 -12.73 13.30 9.72
CA ASP A 52 -13.76 12.85 8.76
C ASP A 52 -14.44 14.03 8.05
N GLU A 53 -13.69 14.75 7.22
CA GLU A 53 -14.27 15.73 6.30
C GLU A 53 -14.20 15.19 4.87
N SER A 54 -15.37 14.82 4.33
CA SER A 54 -15.50 14.50 2.90
C SER A 54 -15.20 15.76 2.09
N LYS A 55 -14.01 15.81 1.49
CA LYS A 55 -13.54 16.88 0.61
C LYS A 55 -13.08 16.28 -0.72
N GLU A 56 -13.32 16.99 -1.82
CA GLU A 56 -12.72 16.65 -3.10
C GLU A 56 -11.19 16.84 -3.02
N ILE A 57 -10.44 16.02 -3.77
CA ILE A 57 -8.99 16.17 -3.88
C ILE A 57 -8.70 17.19 -4.98
N HIS A 58 -7.83 18.15 -4.68
CA HIS A 58 -7.26 19.05 -5.68
C HIS A 58 -5.73 18.94 -5.61
N ARG A 59 -5.09 18.46 -6.68
CA ARG A 59 -3.64 18.19 -6.71
C ARG A 59 -2.78 19.40 -6.37
N ALA A 60 -3.27 20.61 -6.63
CA ALA A 60 -2.61 21.87 -6.32
C ALA A 60 -2.60 22.23 -4.81
N ALA A 61 -3.38 21.54 -3.98
CA ALA A 61 -3.42 21.79 -2.54
C ALA A 61 -2.23 21.16 -1.79
N PHE A 62 -1.52 20.20 -2.40
CA PHE A 62 -0.48 19.41 -1.75
C PHE A 62 0.90 20.04 -1.94
N ASP A 63 1.49 20.55 -0.86
CA ASP A 63 2.93 20.78 -0.79
C ASP A 63 3.62 19.47 -0.39
N TRP A 64 3.88 18.61 -1.38
CA TRP A 64 4.47 17.29 -1.13
C TRP A 64 5.84 17.34 -0.46
N HIS A 65 6.62 18.39 -0.71
CA HIS A 65 7.92 18.57 -0.06
C HIS A 65 7.73 18.76 1.45
N ASP A 66 6.86 19.69 1.85
CA ASP A 66 6.57 19.93 3.26
C ASP A 66 5.89 18.73 3.95
N LEU A 67 4.93 18.11 3.27
CA LEU A 67 4.18 16.96 3.77
C LEU A 67 5.08 15.75 4.05
N LEU A 68 6.04 15.46 3.16
CA LEU A 68 6.93 14.30 3.26
C LEU A 68 8.20 14.58 4.08
N ASN A 69 8.50 15.84 4.38
CA ASN A 69 9.71 16.20 5.12
C ASN A 69 9.83 15.45 6.46
N GLY A 70 10.89 14.66 6.60
CA GLY A 70 11.17 13.87 7.80
C GLY A 70 10.30 12.63 7.96
N ALA A 71 9.45 12.30 7.00
CA ALA A 71 8.73 11.02 6.96
C ALA A 71 9.69 9.89 6.58
N ARG A 72 9.49 8.72 7.20
CA ARG A 72 10.24 7.51 6.84
C ARG A 72 9.52 6.69 5.79
N TRP A 73 8.20 6.60 5.92
CA TRP A 73 7.34 5.74 5.12
C TRP A 73 6.14 6.53 4.59
N LEU A 74 5.80 6.27 3.33
CA LEU A 74 4.55 6.65 2.70
C LEU A 74 3.76 5.38 2.39
N LEU A 75 2.56 5.27 2.96
CA LEU A 75 1.59 4.21 2.71
C LEU A 75 0.59 4.69 1.66
N THR A 76 0.44 3.94 0.57
CA THR A 76 -0.55 4.20 -0.49
C THR A 76 -1.25 2.93 -0.94
N SER A 77 -2.37 3.06 -1.64
CA SER A 77 -3.12 1.93 -2.19
C SER A 77 -3.56 2.09 -3.63
N GLY A 78 -3.85 0.95 -4.27
CA GLY A 78 -4.33 0.87 -5.65
C GLY A 78 -5.67 1.59 -5.91
N ARG A 79 -6.52 1.78 -4.89
CA ARG A 79 -7.76 2.55 -5.07
C ARG A 79 -7.51 4.00 -5.50
N SER A 80 -6.41 4.61 -5.06
CA SER A 80 -6.05 5.97 -5.48
C SER A 80 -5.70 6.08 -6.97
N ILE A 81 -5.38 4.96 -7.62
CA ILE A 81 -5.14 4.89 -9.06
C ILE A 81 -6.47 4.79 -9.83
N LEU A 82 -7.49 4.18 -9.23
CA LEU A 82 -8.83 4.02 -9.81
C LEU A 82 -9.74 5.23 -9.60
N GLY A 83 -9.24 6.22 -8.86
CA GLY A 83 -9.91 7.49 -8.60
C GLY A 83 -10.06 8.37 -9.84
N ASP A 84 -10.44 9.63 -9.61
CA ASP A 84 -10.48 10.64 -10.67
C ASP A 84 -9.07 11.09 -11.11
N GLU A 85 -9.00 12.01 -12.08
CA GLU A 85 -7.73 12.54 -12.58
C GLU A 85 -6.92 13.27 -11.48
N GLU A 86 -7.59 13.94 -10.55
CA GLU A 86 -6.94 14.67 -9.45
C GLU A 86 -6.36 13.70 -8.42
N GLU A 87 -7.07 12.63 -8.08
CA GLU A 87 -6.60 11.56 -7.20
C GLU A 87 -5.41 10.81 -7.79
N PHE A 88 -5.51 10.41 -9.06
CA PHE A 88 -4.41 9.78 -9.77
C PHE A 88 -3.18 10.69 -9.86
N ALA A 89 -3.37 11.97 -10.20
CA ALA A 89 -2.28 12.94 -10.27
C ALA A 89 -1.62 13.15 -8.91
N SER A 90 -2.41 13.24 -7.84
CA SER A 90 -1.93 13.40 -6.46
C SER A 90 -1.12 12.18 -6.00
N TRP A 91 -1.62 10.97 -6.24
CA TRP A 91 -0.88 9.73 -5.97
C TRP A 91 0.44 9.67 -6.75
N SER A 92 0.39 10.06 -8.03
CA SER A 92 1.57 10.09 -8.89
C SER A 92 2.63 11.09 -8.39
N ALA A 93 2.21 12.27 -7.94
CA ALA A 93 3.08 13.27 -7.37
C ALA A 93 3.68 12.79 -6.04
N ALA A 94 2.86 12.20 -5.16
CA ALA A 94 3.30 11.66 -3.88
C ALA A 94 4.44 10.66 -4.04
N LEU A 95 4.34 9.71 -4.99
CA LEU A 95 5.42 8.75 -5.27
C LEU A 95 6.71 9.43 -5.75
N THR A 96 6.59 10.43 -6.62
CA THR A 96 7.74 11.15 -7.19
C THR A 96 8.47 11.93 -6.09
N PHE A 97 7.74 12.65 -5.25
CA PHE A 97 8.33 13.40 -4.14
C PHE A 97 8.85 12.47 -3.04
N ALA A 98 8.19 11.33 -2.78
CA ALA A 98 8.69 10.36 -1.81
C ALA A 98 10.09 9.86 -2.21
N GLU A 99 10.34 9.61 -3.50
CA GLU A 99 11.66 9.27 -4.01
C GLU A 99 12.68 10.40 -3.78
N LEU A 100 12.31 11.65 -4.06
CA LEU A 100 13.18 12.82 -3.87
C LEU A 100 13.54 13.08 -2.40
N GLU A 101 12.58 12.92 -1.49
CA GLU A 101 12.77 13.13 -0.05
C GLU A 101 13.39 11.91 0.66
N GLY A 102 13.65 10.81 -0.05
CA GLY A 102 14.14 9.55 0.54
C GLY A 102 13.10 8.85 1.44
N THR A 103 11.82 9.18 1.28
CA THR A 103 10.70 8.50 1.94
C THR A 103 10.44 7.17 1.24
N LEU A 104 10.35 6.08 2.00
CA LEU A 104 10.10 4.76 1.43
C LEU A 104 8.61 4.54 1.14
N ASN A 105 8.31 3.99 -0.02
CA ASN A 105 6.94 3.68 -0.41
C ASN A 105 6.57 2.24 -0.01
N ALA A 106 5.51 2.10 0.78
CA ALA A 106 4.80 0.84 0.96
C ALA A 106 3.45 0.93 0.24
N PHE A 107 3.28 0.10 -0.78
CA PHE A 107 2.10 0.09 -1.62
C PHE A 107 1.27 -1.16 -1.34
N ILE A 108 0.00 -0.94 -1.02
CA ILE A 108 -0.98 -1.99 -0.83
C ILE A 108 -1.75 -2.13 -2.13
N LEU A 109 -1.59 -3.26 -2.81
CA LEU A 109 -2.40 -3.53 -3.97
C LEU A 109 -3.83 -3.78 -3.45
N ASP A 110 -4.73 -2.86 -3.79
CA ASP A 110 -6.15 -2.94 -3.51
C ASP A 110 -6.87 -2.51 -4.77
N SER A 111 -7.66 -3.43 -5.32
CA SER A 111 -8.42 -3.22 -6.54
C SER A 111 -9.57 -4.20 -6.58
N PRO A 112 -10.77 -3.80 -7.04
CA PRO A 112 -11.79 -4.75 -7.46
C PRO A 112 -11.21 -5.71 -8.51
N SER A 113 -11.54 -7.01 -8.44
CA SER A 113 -10.93 -8.03 -9.30
C SER A 113 -11.09 -7.73 -10.80
N ASN A 114 -12.20 -7.11 -11.21
CA ASN A 114 -12.45 -6.70 -12.61
C ASN A 114 -11.64 -5.48 -13.08
N ARG A 115 -10.95 -4.79 -12.18
CA ARG A 115 -10.11 -3.60 -12.44
C ARG A 115 -8.64 -3.86 -12.12
N PHE A 116 -8.26 -5.10 -11.80
CA PHE A 116 -6.89 -5.47 -11.46
C PHE A 116 -5.87 -5.00 -12.50
N ASN A 117 -6.15 -5.26 -13.79
CA ASN A 117 -5.25 -4.91 -14.89
C ASN A 117 -5.01 -3.39 -15.01
N ASP A 118 -6.00 -2.58 -14.68
CA ASP A 118 -5.89 -1.13 -14.74
C ASP A 118 -4.93 -0.62 -13.67
N VAL A 119 -5.03 -1.16 -12.45
CA VAL A 119 -4.12 -0.83 -11.35
C VAL A 119 -2.72 -1.38 -11.62
N TRP A 120 -2.61 -2.66 -11.98
CA TRP A 120 -1.34 -3.31 -12.23
C TRP A 120 -0.57 -2.67 -13.40
N GLY A 121 -1.27 -2.30 -14.48
CA GLY A 121 -0.67 -1.61 -15.63
C GLY A 121 -0.07 -0.24 -15.29
N VAL A 122 -0.58 0.44 -14.27
CA VAL A 122 -0.01 1.69 -13.74
C VAL A 122 1.15 1.43 -12.77
N VAL A 123 1.03 0.39 -11.95
CA VAL A 123 2.02 0.06 -10.92
C VAL A 123 3.30 -0.52 -11.52
N VAL A 124 3.21 -1.42 -12.50
CA VAL A 124 4.36 -2.12 -13.10
C VAL A 124 5.46 -1.16 -13.59
N PRO A 125 5.17 -0.09 -14.35
CA PRO A 125 6.18 0.88 -14.77
C PRO A 125 6.90 1.59 -13.61
N ARG A 126 6.25 1.68 -12.45
CA ARG A 126 6.71 2.41 -11.25
C ARG A 126 7.18 1.48 -10.15
N ILE A 127 7.19 0.17 -10.39
CA ILE A 127 7.36 -0.84 -9.35
C ILE A 127 8.69 -0.70 -8.59
N ARG A 128 9.72 -0.13 -9.23
CA ARG A 128 11.03 0.15 -8.62
C ARG A 128 11.03 1.30 -7.60
N GLN A 129 10.00 2.15 -7.60
CA GLN A 129 9.81 3.19 -6.58
C GLN A 129 9.24 2.59 -5.28
N LEU A 130 8.74 1.35 -5.34
CA LEU A 130 8.14 0.65 -4.22
C LEU A 130 9.21 -0.10 -3.42
N HIS A 131 9.11 0.00 -2.10
CA HIS A 131 9.97 -0.68 -1.15
C HIS A 131 9.27 -1.87 -0.50
N ILE A 132 7.95 -1.76 -0.32
CA ILE A 132 7.06 -2.85 0.07
C ILE A 132 5.92 -2.92 -0.94
N LEU A 133 5.64 -4.12 -1.46
CA LEU A 133 4.44 -4.44 -2.22
C LEU A 133 3.63 -5.47 -1.43
N LEU A 134 2.44 -5.09 -0.96
CA LEU A 134 1.52 -5.98 -0.26
C LEU A 134 0.49 -6.53 -1.24
N LEU A 135 0.33 -7.85 -1.25
CA LEU A 135 -0.58 -8.61 -2.10
C LEU A 135 -1.46 -9.53 -1.24
N ASP A 136 -2.71 -9.73 -1.65
CA ASP A 136 -3.50 -10.85 -1.19
C ASP A 136 -3.34 -12.10 -2.07
N GLY A 137 -3.87 -13.24 -1.61
CA GLY A 137 -3.78 -14.50 -2.34
C GLY A 137 -4.44 -14.48 -3.72
N GLU A 138 -5.52 -13.72 -3.91
CA GLU A 138 -6.21 -13.63 -5.21
C GLU A 138 -5.37 -12.80 -6.19
N GLN A 139 -4.76 -11.72 -5.73
CA GLN A 139 -3.86 -10.87 -6.50
C GLN A 139 -2.59 -11.61 -6.93
N ILE A 140 -2.05 -12.49 -6.10
CA ILE A 140 -0.93 -13.37 -6.48
C ILE A 140 -1.32 -14.24 -7.68
N ASP A 141 -2.54 -14.82 -7.65
CA ASP A 141 -3.06 -15.64 -8.74
C ASP A 141 -3.35 -14.80 -10.00
N GLU A 142 -3.84 -13.56 -9.86
CA GLU A 142 -4.04 -12.62 -10.97
C GLU A 142 -2.71 -12.28 -11.68
N ILE A 143 -1.65 -11.99 -10.91
CA ILE A 143 -0.31 -11.74 -11.48
C ILE A 143 0.19 -12.98 -12.22
N ALA A 144 0.07 -14.17 -11.62
CA ALA A 144 0.44 -15.41 -12.29
C ALA A 144 -0.31 -15.61 -13.60
N ARG A 145 -1.60 -15.30 -13.64
CA ARG A 145 -2.43 -15.38 -14.85
C ARG A 145 -1.97 -14.40 -15.93
N LEU A 146 -1.72 -13.14 -15.57
CA LEU A 146 -1.25 -12.12 -16.50
C LEU A 146 0.10 -12.47 -17.10
N GLU A 147 1.00 -13.00 -16.29
CA GLU A 147 2.35 -13.38 -16.70
C GLU A 147 2.41 -14.79 -17.33
N ASN A 148 1.26 -15.44 -17.50
CA ASN A 148 1.10 -16.77 -18.11
C ASN A 148 1.89 -17.87 -17.38
N TRP A 149 1.90 -17.83 -16.05
CA TRP A 149 2.53 -18.84 -15.17
C TRP A 149 1.53 -19.91 -14.74
N PRO A 150 2.01 -21.11 -14.34
CA PRO A 150 1.16 -22.10 -13.69
C PRO A 150 0.51 -21.50 -12.44
N ILE A 151 -0.81 -21.65 -12.32
CA ILE A 151 -1.57 -21.20 -11.16
C ILE A 151 -1.74 -22.38 -10.21
N ASP A 152 -1.23 -22.22 -8.99
CA ASP A 152 -1.44 -23.13 -7.87
C ASP A 152 -1.90 -22.31 -6.66
N SER A 153 -3.21 -22.32 -6.41
CA SER A 153 -3.85 -21.52 -5.35
C SER A 153 -3.67 -22.11 -3.95
N SER A 154 -2.89 -23.19 -3.79
CA SER A 154 -2.46 -23.67 -2.47
C SER A 154 -1.53 -22.65 -1.80
N LYS A 155 -1.35 -22.77 -0.47
CA LYS A 155 -0.38 -21.96 0.27
C LYS A 155 1.02 -22.06 -0.35
N GLU A 156 1.50 -23.27 -0.58
CA GLU A 156 2.85 -23.52 -1.11
C GLU A 156 3.01 -22.97 -2.53
N GLY A 157 2.01 -23.15 -3.38
CA GLY A 157 1.98 -22.63 -4.74
C GLY A 157 1.98 -21.09 -4.81
N ARG A 158 1.20 -20.43 -3.95
CA ARG A 158 1.17 -18.97 -3.84
C ARG A 158 2.45 -18.41 -3.25
N ILE A 159 3.08 -19.08 -2.28
CA ILE A 159 4.39 -18.68 -1.75
C ILE A 159 5.47 -18.78 -2.85
N ALA A 160 5.48 -19.85 -3.63
CA ALA A 160 6.40 -19.99 -4.77
C ALA A 160 6.18 -18.90 -5.83
N THR A 161 4.92 -18.55 -6.09
CA THR A 161 4.54 -17.45 -6.98
C THR A 161 4.99 -16.10 -6.43
N LEU A 162 4.79 -15.84 -5.14
CA LEU A 162 5.23 -14.63 -4.44
C LEU A 162 6.76 -14.44 -4.56
N GLU A 163 7.52 -15.50 -4.35
CA GLU A 163 8.98 -15.48 -4.52
C GLU A 163 9.38 -15.18 -5.98
N ARG A 164 8.63 -15.70 -6.96
CA ARG A 164 8.83 -15.37 -8.36
C ARG A 164 8.52 -13.91 -8.67
N ILE A 165 7.44 -13.35 -8.11
CA ILE A 165 7.09 -11.93 -8.22
C ILE A 165 8.26 -11.08 -7.69
N HIS A 166 8.74 -11.36 -6.46
CA HIS A 166 9.89 -10.66 -5.88
C HIS A 166 11.13 -10.68 -6.80
N ARG A 167 11.48 -11.84 -7.37
CA ARG A 167 12.64 -11.97 -8.28
C ARG A 167 12.50 -11.15 -9.55
N GLN A 168 11.29 -10.94 -10.05
CA GLN A 168 11.07 -10.20 -11.30
C GLN A 168 10.88 -8.70 -11.10
N THR A 169 10.20 -8.31 -10.02
CA THR A 169 9.94 -6.90 -9.72
C THR A 169 11.13 -6.22 -9.05
N LEU A 170 11.96 -6.99 -8.34
CA LEU A 170 13.08 -6.51 -7.53
C LEU A 170 12.66 -5.54 -6.42
N VAL A 171 11.37 -5.53 -6.05
CA VAL A 171 10.89 -4.80 -4.87
C VAL A 171 11.53 -5.43 -3.64
N PRO A 172 12.16 -4.67 -2.73
CA PRO A 172 12.88 -5.21 -1.58
C PRO A 172 12.08 -6.19 -0.72
N HIS A 173 10.78 -5.91 -0.55
CA HIS A 173 9.85 -6.77 0.18
C HIS A 173 8.55 -6.94 -0.60
N VAL A 174 8.24 -8.18 -1.01
CA VAL A 174 6.93 -8.53 -1.54
C VAL A 174 6.23 -9.40 -0.51
N ILE A 175 5.19 -8.85 0.11
CA ILE A 175 4.47 -9.48 1.21
C ILE A 175 3.14 -10.00 0.67
N GLY A 176 2.92 -11.31 0.80
CA GLY A 176 1.68 -11.98 0.46
C GLY A 176 0.91 -12.36 1.71
N ARG A 177 -0.43 -12.27 1.67
CA ARG A 177 -1.29 -12.79 2.73
C ARG A 177 -2.53 -13.45 2.17
N ASP A 178 -3.00 -14.49 2.86
CA ASP A 178 -4.30 -15.09 2.58
C ASP A 178 -5.01 -15.38 3.90
N ILE A 179 -6.01 -14.56 4.21
CA ILE A 179 -6.81 -14.68 5.42
C ILE A 179 -7.64 -15.98 5.38
N LYS A 180 -8.11 -16.41 4.20
CA LYS A 180 -8.93 -17.63 4.04
C LYS A 180 -8.11 -18.88 4.36
N GLN A 181 -6.82 -18.86 4.04
CA GLN A 181 -5.90 -19.97 4.29
C GLN A 181 -5.00 -19.77 5.53
N GLY A 182 -5.13 -18.67 6.25
CA GLY A 182 -4.45 -18.46 7.53
C GLY A 182 -2.93 -18.22 7.44
N TRP A 183 -2.42 -17.71 6.32
CA TRP A 183 -0.97 -17.51 6.13
C TRP A 183 -0.59 -16.10 5.66
N ALA A 184 0.63 -15.71 6.00
CA ALA A 184 1.33 -14.56 5.43
C ALA A 184 2.79 -14.94 5.14
N ALA A 185 3.39 -14.32 4.13
CA ALA A 185 4.78 -14.54 3.78
C ALA A 185 5.42 -13.25 3.26
N ASN A 186 6.70 -13.08 3.52
CA ASN A 186 7.52 -11.98 3.00
C ASN A 186 8.62 -12.58 2.14
N ALA A 187 8.56 -12.34 0.83
CA ALA A 187 9.64 -12.64 -0.10
C ALA A 187 10.61 -11.44 -0.16
N HIS A 188 11.88 -11.70 0.15
CA HIS A 188 12.93 -10.69 0.19
C HIS A 188 14.28 -11.29 -0.23
N THR A 189 15.34 -10.49 -0.24
CA THR A 189 16.67 -10.88 -0.74
C THR A 189 17.29 -12.09 -0.04
N TYR A 190 16.90 -12.41 1.19
CA TYR A 190 17.43 -13.55 1.94
C TYR A 190 16.55 -14.81 1.87
N GLY A 191 15.48 -14.78 1.05
CA GLY A 191 14.53 -15.88 0.89
C GLY A 191 13.12 -15.49 1.29
N VAL A 192 12.33 -16.47 1.72
CA VAL A 192 10.95 -16.28 2.14
C VAL A 192 10.83 -16.52 3.64
N ALA A 193 10.25 -15.55 4.34
CA ALA A 193 9.87 -15.68 5.74
C ALA A 193 8.36 -15.85 5.85
N GLU A 194 7.91 -16.91 6.51
CA GLU A 194 6.49 -17.22 6.72
C GLU A 194 6.01 -16.79 8.11
N ALA A 195 4.74 -16.41 8.19
CA ALA A 195 4.01 -16.17 9.42
C ALA A 195 2.59 -16.73 9.32
N SER A 196 2.01 -17.11 10.45
CA SER A 196 0.56 -17.30 10.53
C SER A 196 -0.12 -15.94 10.36
N SER A 197 -1.11 -15.81 9.46
CA SER A 197 -1.96 -14.62 9.51
C SER A 197 -2.84 -14.76 10.74
N GLY A 198 -2.68 -13.91 11.76
CA GLY A 198 -3.55 -13.93 12.93
C GLY A 198 -5.02 -13.82 12.53
N GLU A 199 -5.91 -14.50 13.26
CA GLU A 199 -7.35 -14.25 13.15
C GLU A 199 -7.61 -12.78 13.48
N SER A 200 -8.14 -12.01 12.52
CA SER A 200 -8.74 -10.72 12.86
C SER A 200 -9.88 -10.98 13.83
N ALA A 201 -9.80 -10.34 14.99
CA ALA A 201 -10.89 -10.25 15.95
C ALA A 201 -12.10 -9.55 15.33
N THR A 202 -12.91 -10.27 14.57
CA THR A 202 -14.31 -9.98 14.35
C THR A 202 -15.10 -10.91 15.26
N GLY A 203 -15.09 -10.59 16.54
CA GLY A 203 -15.92 -11.21 17.56
C GLY A 203 -17.02 -10.26 17.97
N THR A 204 -18.19 -10.44 17.35
CA THR A 204 -19.55 -10.01 17.76
C THR A 204 -19.84 -8.54 18.01
#